data_AF-A0A2V9QJS5-F1
#
_entry.id   AF-A0A2V9QJS5-F1
#
_cell.length_a   1.000
_cell.length_b   1.000
_cell.length_c   1.000
_cell.angle_alpha   90.00
_cell.angle_beta   90.00
_cell.angle_gamma   90.00
#
_symmetry.space_group_name_H-M   'P 1'
#
loop_
_entity.id
_entity.type
_entity.pdbx_description
1 polymer ?
#
loop_
_entity_poly.entity_id
_entity_poly.type
_entity_poly.pdbx_seq_one_letter_code
_entity_poly.pdbx_strand_id
1 'polypeptide(L)'
;MTRWFCCEHRRARSRHASVRLPNREAHRDMPRIRFTGRFCSLRVSATGFNKSESPYATSDHLSRYLRYRARRVRPCRGDAAALRYLLDFLRREGVIAAEEITARPLTPAERCAQAYAQYLREARALARATIVNYVPFIRTFLAHRFGGEPVMLSRLSARDVVRFVQRQAPHLHLKRAKLLTTSLRSFLRYARYRGDVTLDLAAAVPIVANWSMSSIPRAIGADQVRRLLASIDRSTAIGRRDYAIVILLARLGLRSGEVAGLELDDIDWKAGQVSVRGKCGRRTALPLPPDVGKAIADYLRHGRPRSTSRRVFLRSKAPIRGFLGQCAIGSVIRHGAS
;
A
#
# COMPACT_ATOMS: atom_id res chain seq x y z
N MET A 1 -51.69 -30.10 -11.88
CA MET A 1 -51.28 -29.38 -13.11
C MET A 1 -49.78 -29.56 -13.34
N THR A 2 -49.46 -30.72 -13.91
CA THR A 2 -48.31 -31.05 -14.80
C THR A 2 -48.14 -29.95 -15.88
N ARG A 3 -47.02 -29.67 -16.56
CA ARG A 3 -45.74 -30.35 -16.83
C ARG A 3 -44.88 -29.30 -17.60
N TRP A 4 -43.55 -29.32 -17.44
CA TRP A 4 -42.52 -29.35 -18.49
C TRP A 4 -42.66 -28.50 -19.78
N PHE A 5 -41.58 -27.81 -20.19
CA PHE A 5 -40.75 -28.26 -21.33
C PHE A 5 -39.47 -27.43 -21.51
N CYS A 6 -38.41 -28.17 -21.81
CA CYS A 6 -37.12 -27.77 -22.37
C CYS A 6 -37.28 -27.50 -23.88
N CYS A 7 -36.41 -26.69 -24.50
CA CYS A 7 -35.97 -26.72 -25.91
C CYS A 7 -35.55 -25.30 -26.31
N GLU A 8 -34.57 -25.00 -27.15
CA GLU A 8 -33.55 -25.77 -27.86
C GLU A 8 -32.73 -24.74 -28.65
N HIS A 9 -31.50 -25.11 -28.99
CA HIS A 9 -30.67 -24.40 -29.95
C HIS A 9 -31.41 -24.02 -31.24
N ARG A 10 -31.23 -22.77 -31.70
CA ARG A 10 -31.09 -22.53 -33.15
C ARG A 10 -30.29 -21.28 -33.48
N ARG A 11 -29.26 -21.50 -34.32
CA ARG A 11 -28.44 -20.51 -35.02
C ARG A 11 -29.29 -19.72 -36.02
N ALA A 12 -29.07 -18.42 -36.14
CA ALA A 12 -29.27 -17.63 -37.37
C ALA A 12 -28.35 -16.40 -37.30
N ARG A 13 -27.19 -16.44 -37.95
CA ARG A 13 -26.92 -15.80 -39.27
C ARG A 13 -27.17 -14.28 -39.29
N SER A 14 -26.05 -13.57 -39.32
CA SER A 14 -25.73 -12.43 -40.18
C SER A 14 -26.91 -11.55 -40.62
N ARG A 15 -26.99 -10.36 -40.02
CA ARG A 15 -27.45 -9.16 -40.74
C ARG A 15 -26.33 -8.14 -40.72
N HIS A 16 -25.83 -7.86 -41.93
CA HIS A 16 -25.06 -6.66 -42.23
C HIS A 16 -25.90 -5.44 -41.84
N ALA A 17 -25.44 -4.70 -40.83
CA ALA A 17 -25.86 -3.33 -40.59
C ALA A 17 -24.62 -2.46 -40.75
N SER A 18 -24.45 -1.95 -41.97
CA SER A 18 -23.50 -0.90 -42.33
C SER A 18 -23.93 0.40 -41.66
N VAL A 19 -23.40 0.67 -40.47
CA VAL A 19 -23.50 1.99 -39.84
C VAL A 19 -22.30 2.81 -40.30
N ARG A 20 -22.59 3.85 -41.08
CA ARG A 20 -21.63 4.90 -41.48
C ARG A 20 -21.06 5.56 -40.22
N LEU A 21 -19.74 5.50 -40.07
CA LEU A 21 -18.96 6.24 -39.08
C LEU A 21 -18.92 7.72 -39.45
N PRO A 22 -19.12 8.67 -38.52
CA PRO A 22 -18.57 10.00 -38.65
C PRO A 22 -17.11 10.02 -38.15
N ASN A 23 -16.23 10.51 -39.02
CA ASN A 23 -14.85 10.96 -38.79
C ASN A 23 -13.86 10.05 -38.04
N ARG A 24 -13.12 9.29 -38.86
CA ARG A 24 -11.80 8.74 -38.58
C ARG A 24 -10.74 9.85 -38.61
N GLU A 25 -10.45 10.49 -37.47
CA GLU A 25 -9.19 11.27 -37.40
C GLU A 25 -8.53 11.35 -36.01
N ALA A 26 -9.13 10.82 -34.94
CA ALA A 26 -8.54 10.90 -33.59
C ALA A 26 -7.96 9.57 -33.02
N HIS A 27 -7.64 8.59 -33.87
CA HIS A 27 -7.39 7.21 -33.40
C HIS A 27 -6.12 6.50 -33.90
N ARG A 28 -5.08 7.22 -34.38
CA ARG A 28 -3.83 6.56 -34.79
C ARG A 28 -2.82 6.28 -33.65
N ASP A 29 -2.88 6.99 -32.53
CA ASP A 29 -1.83 6.87 -31.48
C ASP A 29 -2.26 6.16 -30.19
N MET A 30 -2.75 4.92 -30.29
CA MET A 30 -2.83 4.05 -29.11
C MET A 30 -2.20 2.69 -29.37
N PRO A 31 -1.17 2.28 -28.59
CA PRO A 31 -0.51 1.00 -28.78
C PRO A 31 -1.47 -0.15 -28.44
N ARG A 32 -1.65 -1.08 -29.38
CA ARG A 32 -2.35 -2.35 -29.16
C ARG A 32 -1.38 -3.36 -28.55
N ILE A 33 -1.36 -3.47 -27.22
CA ILE A 33 -0.62 -4.53 -26.53
C ILE A 33 -1.46 -5.82 -26.62
N ARG A 34 -1.03 -6.80 -27.45
CA ARG A 34 -1.58 -8.16 -27.42
C ARG A 34 -0.79 -9.00 -26.42
N PHE A 35 -1.48 -9.56 -25.43
CA PHE A 35 -0.93 -10.58 -24.55
C PHE A 35 -1.32 -11.95 -25.08
N THR A 36 -0.36 -12.71 -25.59
CA THR A 36 -0.55 -14.13 -25.96
C THR A 36 0.39 -14.99 -25.12
N GLY A 37 -0.15 -15.79 -24.18
CA GLY A 37 0.61 -16.81 -23.45
C GLY A 37 0.09 -17.12 -22.04
N ARG A 38 0.22 -18.39 -21.60
CA ARG A 38 -0.02 -18.83 -20.21
C ARG A 38 1.06 -18.27 -19.28
N PHE A 39 0.67 -18.03 -18.03
CA PHE A 39 1.29 -17.16 -17.00
C PHE A 39 2.74 -17.46 -16.54
N CYS A 40 3.54 -18.26 -17.26
CA CYS A 40 4.92 -18.59 -16.85
C CYS A 40 6.00 -18.43 -17.94
N SER A 41 5.66 -18.02 -19.16
CA SER A 41 6.66 -17.69 -20.19
C SER A 41 6.15 -16.57 -21.09
N LEU A 42 6.20 -15.33 -20.61
CA LEU A 42 5.99 -14.16 -21.45
C LEU A 42 7.26 -13.92 -22.27
N ARG A 43 7.33 -14.55 -23.45
CA ARG A 43 8.25 -14.09 -24.50
C ARG A 43 7.58 -12.88 -25.16
N VAL A 44 7.95 -11.68 -24.72
CA VAL A 44 7.53 -10.43 -25.38
C VAL A 44 8.32 -10.34 -26.68
N SER A 45 7.76 -10.86 -27.77
CA SER A 45 8.33 -10.63 -29.09
C SER A 45 7.88 -9.24 -29.55
N ALA A 46 8.77 -8.26 -29.42
CA ALA A 46 8.58 -6.92 -29.98
C ALA A 46 8.87 -6.94 -31.49
N THR A 47 8.13 -7.77 -32.24
CA THR A 47 8.15 -7.70 -33.71
C THR A 47 7.31 -6.51 -34.14
N GLY A 48 7.97 -5.44 -34.59
CA GLY A 48 7.33 -4.28 -35.24
C GLY A 48 7.44 -2.94 -34.51
N PHE A 49 8.30 -2.78 -33.51
CA PHE A 49 8.63 -1.44 -33.00
C PHE A 49 9.79 -0.87 -33.82
N ASN A 50 9.46 0.03 -34.74
CA ASN A 50 10.47 0.82 -35.45
C ASN A 50 11.18 1.72 -34.43
N LYS A 51 12.52 1.70 -34.39
CA LYS A 51 13.35 2.42 -33.41
C LYS A 51 13.26 3.96 -33.51
N SER A 52 12.52 4.49 -34.48
CA SER A 52 12.51 5.92 -34.85
C SER A 52 11.32 6.74 -34.34
N GLU A 53 10.32 6.14 -33.67
CA GLU A 53 9.19 6.89 -33.09
C GLU A 53 9.07 6.58 -31.59
N SER A 54 9.44 7.56 -30.76
CA SER A 54 9.66 7.38 -29.32
C SER A 54 8.37 7.04 -28.55
N PRO A 55 8.30 5.88 -27.84
CA PRO A 55 7.09 5.45 -27.14
C PRO A 55 7.09 5.95 -25.68
N TYR A 56 6.70 7.18 -25.44
CA TYR A 56 6.64 7.74 -24.07
C TYR A 56 5.40 7.25 -23.30
N ALA A 57 5.48 6.09 -22.65
CA ALA A 57 4.52 5.71 -21.62
C ALA A 57 4.82 6.46 -20.29
N THR A 58 4.24 7.65 -20.14
CA THR A 58 4.36 8.52 -18.96
C THR A 58 3.40 8.15 -17.83
N SER A 59 3.63 8.73 -16.65
CA SER A 59 2.74 8.62 -15.48
C SER A 59 1.31 9.13 -15.73
N ASP A 60 1.12 10.07 -16.67
CA ASP A 60 -0.19 10.55 -17.10
C ASP A 60 -0.98 9.48 -17.86
N HIS A 61 -0.31 8.70 -18.70
CA HIS A 61 -0.94 7.59 -19.44
C HIS A 61 -1.55 6.55 -18.51
N LEU A 62 -0.93 6.28 -17.34
CA LEU A 62 -1.48 5.39 -16.33
C LEU A 62 -2.78 5.94 -15.73
N SER A 63 -2.81 7.24 -15.41
CA SER A 63 -3.99 7.91 -14.86
C SER A 63 -5.13 7.96 -15.88
N ARG A 64 -4.81 8.19 -17.17
CA ARG A 64 -5.78 8.15 -18.27
C ARG A 64 -6.33 6.74 -18.50
N TYR A 65 -5.47 5.72 -18.48
CA TYR A 65 -5.88 4.32 -18.64
C TYR A 65 -6.78 3.86 -17.49
N LEU A 66 -6.46 4.18 -16.23
CA LEU A 66 -7.31 3.83 -15.09
C LEU A 66 -8.68 4.51 -15.17
N ARG A 67 -8.74 5.79 -15.58
CA ARG A 67 -10.00 6.50 -15.82
C ARG A 67 -10.82 5.85 -16.91
N TYR A 68 -10.19 5.46 -18.02
CA TYR A 68 -10.86 4.73 -19.11
C TYR A 68 -11.37 3.36 -18.63
N ARG A 69 -10.53 2.59 -17.93
CA ARG A 69 -10.87 1.26 -17.42
C ARG A 69 -12.01 1.32 -16.41
N ALA A 70 -12.06 2.37 -15.58
CA ALA A 70 -13.15 2.60 -14.63
C ALA A 70 -14.53 2.72 -15.29
N ARG A 71 -14.60 3.09 -16.59
CA ARG A 71 -15.85 3.14 -17.36
C ARG A 71 -16.38 1.76 -17.76
N ARG A 72 -15.55 0.72 -17.72
CA ARG A 72 -15.90 -0.65 -18.15
C ARG A 72 -15.83 -1.67 -17.02
N VAL A 73 -14.94 -1.47 -16.05
CA VAL A 73 -14.68 -2.38 -14.93
C VAL A 73 -14.36 -1.57 -13.69
N ARG A 74 -14.90 -1.95 -12.53
CA ARG A 74 -14.58 -1.31 -11.25
C ARG A 74 -13.10 -1.56 -10.89
N PRO A 75 -12.25 -0.52 -10.82
CA PRO A 75 -10.84 -0.71 -10.50
C PRO A 75 -10.66 -1.18 -9.06
N CYS A 76 -9.77 -2.15 -8.83
CA CYS A 76 -9.43 -2.65 -7.51
C CYS A 76 -8.37 -1.76 -6.83
N ARG A 77 -8.30 -1.80 -5.49
CA ARG A 77 -7.35 -1.00 -4.65
C ARG A 77 -5.85 -1.26 -4.94
N GLY A 78 -5.50 -2.14 -5.86
CA GLY A 78 -4.11 -2.43 -6.26
C GLY A 78 -3.75 -2.07 -7.70
N ASP A 79 -4.73 -1.70 -8.54
CA ASP A 79 -4.52 -1.63 -9.99
C ASP A 79 -3.54 -0.54 -10.40
N ALA A 80 -3.62 0.63 -9.76
CA ALA A 80 -2.67 1.71 -9.96
C ALA A 80 -1.24 1.31 -9.58
N ALA A 81 -1.08 0.55 -8.50
CA ALA A 81 0.23 0.06 -8.09
C ALA A 81 0.75 -1.01 -9.05
N ALA A 82 -0.11 -1.93 -9.50
CA ALA A 82 0.25 -2.97 -10.47
C ALA A 82 0.71 -2.37 -11.81
N LEU A 83 -0.01 -1.38 -12.33
CA LEU A 83 0.36 -0.67 -13.56
C LEU A 83 1.67 0.11 -13.40
N ARG A 84 1.92 0.75 -12.24
CA ARG A 84 3.21 1.39 -11.98
C ARG A 84 4.35 0.37 -11.99
N TYR A 85 4.18 -0.79 -11.37
CA TYR A 85 5.20 -1.84 -11.40
C TYR A 85 5.45 -2.37 -12.81
N LEU A 86 4.39 -2.48 -13.63
CA LEU A 86 4.53 -2.86 -15.04
C LEU A 86 5.34 -1.82 -15.82
N LEU A 87 5.05 -0.53 -15.65
CA LEU A 87 5.81 0.55 -16.28
C LEU A 87 7.27 0.54 -15.81
N ASP A 88 7.52 0.43 -14.50
CA ASP A 88 8.88 0.34 -13.96
C ASP A 88 9.64 -0.87 -14.52
N PHE A 89 8.98 -2.01 -14.68
CA PHE A 89 9.57 -3.20 -15.29
C PHE A 89 9.92 -2.96 -16.76
N LEU A 90 8.98 -2.44 -17.56
CA LEU A 90 9.22 -2.16 -18.98
C LEU A 90 10.33 -1.11 -19.18
N ARG A 91 10.46 -0.14 -18.27
CA ARG A 91 11.58 0.83 -18.26
C ARG A 91 12.91 0.16 -17.97
N ARG A 92 12.96 -0.74 -16.98
CA ARG A 92 14.19 -1.47 -16.62
C ARG A 92 14.67 -2.40 -17.72
N GLU A 93 13.74 -3.04 -18.43
CA GLU A 93 14.03 -3.88 -19.58
C GLU A 93 14.32 -3.06 -20.86
N GLY A 94 14.33 -1.72 -20.78
CA GLY A 94 14.61 -0.84 -21.91
C GLY A 94 13.53 -0.83 -23.02
N VAL A 95 12.36 -1.43 -22.76
CA VAL A 95 11.24 -1.52 -23.72
C VAL A 95 10.55 -0.17 -23.92
N ILE A 96 10.52 0.65 -22.87
CA ILE A 96 10.04 2.04 -22.92
C ILE A 96 11.12 2.95 -22.33
N ALA A 97 11.26 4.15 -22.90
CA ALA A 97 12.18 5.13 -22.37
C ALA A 97 11.87 5.42 -20.89
N ALA A 98 12.92 5.54 -20.07
CA ALA A 98 12.76 6.10 -18.74
C ALA A 98 12.16 7.50 -18.90
N GLU A 99 11.03 7.74 -18.25
CA GLU A 99 10.46 9.09 -18.19
C GLU A 99 11.53 9.97 -17.56
N GLU A 100 12.06 10.94 -18.31
CA GLU A 100 12.76 12.09 -17.74
C GLU A 100 11.71 12.84 -16.91
N ILE A 101 11.50 12.36 -15.69
CA ILE A 101 10.76 13.10 -14.68
C ILE A 101 11.66 14.29 -14.37
N THR A 102 11.53 15.35 -15.14
CA THR A 102 12.04 16.66 -14.76
C THR A 102 11.37 16.97 -13.43
N ALA A 103 12.14 16.78 -12.35
CA ALA A 103 11.62 16.92 -11.01
C ALA A 103 11.13 18.35 -10.87
N ARG A 104 9.81 18.55 -10.86
CA ARG A 104 9.22 19.87 -10.67
C ARG A 104 9.86 20.47 -9.40
N PRO A 105 10.32 21.73 -9.44
CA PRO A 105 10.85 22.37 -8.25
C PRO A 105 9.81 22.31 -7.13
N LEU A 106 10.25 21.86 -5.97
CA LEU A 106 9.40 21.74 -4.79
C LEU A 106 8.79 23.11 -4.47
N THR A 107 7.50 23.13 -4.14
CA THR A 107 6.85 24.36 -3.65
C THR A 107 7.48 24.81 -2.31
N PRO A 108 7.38 26.10 -1.92
CA PRO A 108 7.85 26.55 -0.61
C PRO A 108 7.28 25.73 0.57
N ALA A 109 6.00 25.36 0.48
CA ALA A 109 5.34 24.48 1.45
C ALA A 109 5.97 23.07 1.51
N GLU A 110 6.33 22.50 0.36
CA GLU A 110 6.98 21.19 0.29
C GLU A 110 8.39 21.22 0.84
N ARG A 111 9.18 22.26 0.55
CA ARG A 111 10.51 22.44 1.14
C ARG A 111 10.45 22.53 2.66
N CYS A 112 9.52 23.33 3.20
CA CYS A 112 9.32 23.43 4.65
C CYS A 112 8.88 22.09 5.27
N ALA A 113 7.96 21.37 4.61
CA ALA A 113 7.51 20.06 5.07
C ALA A 113 8.64 19.00 5.02
N GLN A 114 9.55 19.09 4.05
CA GLN A 114 10.73 18.23 3.94
C GLN A 114 11.74 18.52 5.05
N ALA A 115 12.01 19.80 5.36
CA ALA A 115 12.85 20.18 6.49
C ALA A 115 12.30 19.64 7.82
N TYR A 116 10.98 19.76 8.03
CA TYR A 116 10.31 19.13 9.17
C TYR A 116 10.44 17.61 9.18
N ALA A 117 10.29 16.94 8.04
CA ALA A 117 10.47 15.50 7.93
C ALA A 117 11.90 15.06 8.29
N GLN A 118 12.90 15.86 7.94
CA GLN A 118 14.29 15.62 8.30
C GLN A 118 14.51 15.75 9.81
N TYR A 119 14.01 16.83 10.41
CA TYR A 119 14.02 17.01 11.88
C TYR A 119 13.37 15.83 12.62
N LEU A 120 12.21 15.36 12.17
CA LEU A 120 11.55 14.20 12.78
C LEU A 120 12.41 12.92 12.70
N ARG A 121 13.19 12.77 11.63
CA ARG A 121 14.03 11.60 11.42
C ARG A 121 15.30 11.67 12.26
N GLU A 122 16.00 12.80 12.23
CA GLU A 122 17.33 12.94 12.83
C GLU A 122 17.25 13.29 14.31
N ALA A 123 16.57 14.38 14.66
CA ALA A 123 16.54 14.88 16.04
C ALA A 123 15.54 14.12 16.92
N ARG A 124 14.45 13.61 16.34
CA ARG A 124 13.40 12.88 17.09
C ARG A 124 13.43 11.37 16.90
N ALA A 125 14.30 10.84 16.04
CA ALA A 125 14.42 9.41 15.73
C ALA A 125 13.08 8.70 15.45
N LEU A 126 12.12 9.39 14.85
CA LEU A 126 10.80 8.83 14.59
C LEU A 126 10.83 7.81 13.45
N ALA A 127 10.03 6.75 13.61
CA ALA A 127 9.88 5.74 12.57
C ALA A 127 9.37 6.36 11.25
N ARG A 128 9.93 5.93 10.11
CA ARG A 128 9.55 6.40 8.77
C ARG A 128 8.04 6.33 8.51
N ALA A 129 7.37 5.29 9.02
CA ALA A 129 5.92 5.14 8.90
C ALA A 129 5.14 6.28 9.57
N THR A 130 5.62 6.80 10.70
CA THR A 130 5.01 7.96 11.38
C THR A 130 5.22 9.23 10.56
N ILE A 131 6.43 9.44 10.04
CA ILE A 131 6.76 10.63 9.23
C ILE A 131 5.87 10.69 7.98
N VAL A 132 5.70 9.57 7.27
CA VAL A 132 4.83 9.48 6.07
C VAL A 132 3.36 9.78 6.40
N ASN A 133 2.93 9.59 7.65
CA ASN A 133 1.58 9.94 8.08
C ASN A 133 1.44 11.42 8.48
N TYR A 134 2.49 12.04 9.02
CA TYR A 134 2.47 13.41 9.54
C TYR A 134 2.65 14.44 8.42
N VAL A 135 3.67 14.23 7.58
CA VAL A 135 4.11 15.19 6.55
C VAL A 135 2.99 15.62 5.60
N PRO A 136 2.10 14.73 5.11
CA PRO A 136 1.02 15.16 4.21
C PRO A 136 0.09 16.19 4.83
N PHE A 137 -0.25 16.07 6.12
CA PHE A 137 -1.09 17.06 6.80
C PHE A 137 -0.42 18.42 6.89
N ILE A 138 0.88 18.43 7.18
CA ILE A 138 1.65 19.67 7.29
C ILE A 138 1.80 20.34 5.93
N ARG A 139 2.08 19.56 4.88
CA ARG A 139 2.13 20.08 3.51
C ARG A 139 0.80 20.74 3.13
N THR A 140 -0.33 20.08 3.38
CA THR A 140 -1.66 20.64 3.08
C THR A 140 -1.95 21.89 3.92
N PHE A 141 -1.56 21.91 5.20
CA PHE A 141 -1.70 23.09 6.06
C PHE A 141 -0.95 24.29 5.51
N LEU A 142 0.33 24.12 5.19
CA LEU A 142 1.17 25.19 4.66
C LEU A 142 0.70 25.66 3.29
N ALA A 143 0.30 24.74 2.40
CA ALA A 143 -0.27 25.08 1.10
C ALA A 143 -1.58 25.87 1.22
N HIS A 144 -2.45 25.54 2.19
CA HIS A 144 -3.68 26.31 2.42
C HIS A 144 -3.43 27.69 3.01
N ARG A 145 -2.36 27.86 3.80
CA ARG A 145 -2.07 29.14 4.48
C ARG A 145 -1.25 30.11 3.63
N PHE A 146 -0.28 29.60 2.87
CA PHE A 146 0.68 30.41 2.10
C PHE A 146 0.52 30.24 0.59
N GLY A 147 -0.21 29.23 0.12
CA GLY A 147 -0.36 28.98 -1.31
C GLY A 147 1.00 28.73 -1.98
N GLY A 148 1.32 29.57 -2.97
CA GLY A 148 2.61 29.57 -3.65
C GLY A 148 3.65 30.53 -3.06
N GLU A 149 3.27 31.33 -2.06
CA GLU A 149 4.16 32.33 -1.45
C GLU A 149 5.25 31.66 -0.58
N PRO A 150 6.36 32.37 -0.30
CA PRO A 150 7.34 31.93 0.67
C PRO A 150 6.70 31.63 2.04
N VAL A 151 7.05 30.50 2.64
CA VAL A 151 6.53 30.08 3.95
C VAL A 151 7.23 30.89 5.04
N MET A 152 6.53 31.87 5.60
CA MET A 152 6.98 32.63 6.77
C MET A 152 6.24 32.16 8.01
N LEU A 153 6.84 31.24 8.78
CA LEU A 153 6.18 30.63 9.94
C LEU A 153 5.87 31.64 11.06
N SER A 154 6.61 32.74 11.15
CA SER A 154 6.33 33.85 12.08
C SER A 154 4.98 34.53 11.85
N ARG A 155 4.39 34.41 10.66
CA ARG A 155 3.05 34.93 10.33
C ARG A 155 1.91 33.96 10.67
N LEU A 156 2.22 32.82 11.28
CA LEU A 156 1.20 31.87 11.72
C LEU A 156 0.47 32.40 12.95
N SER A 157 -0.85 32.31 12.93
CA SER A 157 -1.71 32.67 14.05
C SER A 157 -2.49 31.46 14.58
N ALA A 158 -2.99 31.56 15.82
CA ALA A 158 -3.89 30.55 16.39
C ALA A 158 -5.15 30.36 15.52
N ARG A 159 -5.66 31.45 14.92
CA ARG A 159 -6.83 31.44 14.02
C ARG A 159 -6.59 30.57 12.80
N ASP A 160 -5.39 30.57 12.22
CA ASP A 160 -5.05 29.76 11.06
C ASP A 160 -5.10 28.26 11.40
N VAL A 161 -4.56 27.90 12.56
CA VAL A 161 -4.54 26.51 13.05
C VAL A 161 -5.95 26.00 13.31
N VAL A 162 -6.75 26.76 14.07
CA VAL A 162 -8.14 26.39 14.39
C VAL A 162 -8.97 26.25 13.12
N ARG A 163 -8.90 27.25 12.22
CA ARG A 163 -9.62 27.23 10.93
C ARG A 163 -9.25 26.02 10.08
N PHE A 164 -7.97 25.66 10.02
CA PHE A 164 -7.53 24.49 9.26
C PHE A 164 -8.10 23.19 9.83
N VAL A 165 -8.04 23.01 11.15
CA VAL A 165 -8.59 21.81 11.81
C VAL A 165 -10.11 21.72 11.61
N GLN A 166 -10.84 22.82 11.79
CA GLN A 166 -12.29 22.88 11.58
C GLN A 166 -12.69 22.55 10.13
N ARG A 167 -11.90 22.97 9.13
CA ARG A 167 -12.16 22.63 7.72
C ARG A 167 -11.83 21.18 7.38
N GLN A 168 -10.77 20.62 7.94
CA GLN A 168 -10.28 19.28 7.54
C GLN A 168 -10.89 18.14 8.35
N ALA A 169 -11.06 18.32 9.67
CA ALA A 169 -11.46 17.25 10.57
C ALA A 169 -12.83 16.61 10.22
N PRO A 170 -13.88 17.36 9.83
CA PRO A 170 -15.19 16.78 9.50
C PRO A 170 -15.16 15.83 8.28
N HIS A 171 -14.21 16.03 7.36
CA HIS A 171 -14.05 15.19 6.17
C HIS A 171 -13.15 13.97 6.40
N LEU A 172 -12.67 13.77 7.63
CA LEU A 172 -11.76 12.68 7.99
C LEU A 172 -12.42 11.76 9.01
N HIS A 173 -12.17 10.46 8.86
CA HIS A 173 -12.49 9.50 9.92
C HIS A 173 -11.81 9.90 11.24
N LEU A 174 -12.47 9.72 12.40
CA LEU A 174 -12.00 10.17 13.72
C LEU A 174 -10.52 9.86 14.01
N LYS A 175 -10.09 8.61 13.80
CA LYS A 175 -8.68 8.21 13.98
C LYS A 175 -7.70 9.07 13.16
N ARG A 176 -8.10 9.44 11.95
CA ARG A 176 -7.29 10.27 11.04
C ARG A 176 -7.36 11.75 11.40
N ALA A 177 -8.49 12.23 11.91
CA ALA A 177 -8.61 13.58 12.48
C ALA A 177 -7.75 13.75 13.76
N LYS A 178 -7.68 12.71 14.62
CA LYS A 178 -6.75 12.68 15.76
C LYS A 178 -5.29 12.71 15.32
N LEU A 179 -4.97 11.97 14.25
CA LEU A 179 -3.63 11.98 13.65
C LEU A 179 -3.26 13.36 13.09
N LEU A 180 -4.21 14.04 12.42
CA LEU A 180 -4.08 15.41 11.94
C LEU A 180 -3.70 16.36 13.10
N THR A 181 -4.48 16.38 14.19
CA THR A 181 -4.21 17.28 15.32
C THR A 181 -2.89 16.95 16.03
N THR A 182 -2.53 15.67 16.16
CA THR A 182 -1.23 15.25 16.69
C THR A 182 -0.08 15.72 15.81
N SER A 183 -0.22 15.59 14.49
CA SER A 183 0.77 16.04 13.52
C SER A 183 0.98 17.55 13.57
N LEU A 184 -0.11 18.32 13.66
CA LEU A 184 -0.07 19.78 13.78
C LEU A 184 0.63 20.24 15.05
N ARG A 185 0.28 19.67 16.22
CA ARG A 185 0.96 19.98 17.48
C ARG A 185 2.47 19.71 17.39
N SER A 186 2.86 18.58 16.79
CA SER A 186 4.26 18.22 16.58
C SER A 186 4.99 19.22 15.68
N PHE A 187 4.34 19.67 14.60
CA PHE A 187 4.92 20.66 13.69
C PHE A 187 5.03 22.06 14.32
N LEU A 188 4.01 22.52 15.03
CA LEU A 188 4.04 23.84 15.68
C LEU A 188 5.09 23.91 16.79
N ARG A 189 5.32 22.80 17.51
CA ARG A 189 6.46 22.68 18.44
C ARG A 189 7.80 22.74 17.72
N TYR A 190 7.92 22.16 16.52
CA TYR A 190 9.11 22.30 15.69
C TYR A 190 9.33 23.75 15.23
N ALA A 191 8.28 24.43 14.78
CA ALA A 191 8.36 25.85 14.39
C ALA A 191 8.82 26.74 15.56
N ARG A 192 8.34 26.44 16.77
CA ARG A 192 8.80 27.10 18.00
C ARG A 192 10.24 26.76 18.36
N TYR A 193 10.64 25.48 18.23
CA TYR A 193 12.01 25.04 18.47
C TYR A 193 13.03 25.75 17.54
N ARG A 194 12.65 26.03 16.29
CA ARG A 194 13.48 26.82 15.36
C ARG A 194 13.52 28.32 15.67
N GLY A 195 12.70 28.79 16.61
CA GLY A 195 12.55 30.21 16.91
C GLY A 195 11.69 31.00 15.92
N ASP A 196 11.07 30.35 14.93
CA ASP A 196 10.22 31.08 13.97
C ASP A 196 8.92 31.59 14.59
N VAL A 197 8.45 30.90 15.63
CA VAL A 197 7.22 31.23 16.36
C VAL A 197 7.55 31.29 17.84
N THR A 198 7.25 32.41 18.49
CA THR A 198 7.47 32.59 19.93
C THR A 198 6.30 32.07 20.76
N LEU A 199 5.07 32.29 20.29
CA LEU A 199 3.82 31.86 20.92
C LEU A 199 3.61 30.33 20.85
N ASP A 200 2.99 29.75 21.87
CA ASP A 200 2.63 28.33 21.86
C ASP A 200 1.38 28.04 21.02
N LEU A 201 1.53 28.09 19.69
CA LEU A 201 0.44 27.76 18.78
C LEU A 201 -0.03 26.30 18.89
N ALA A 202 0.77 25.40 19.47
CA ALA A 202 0.36 24.02 19.66
C ALA A 202 -0.78 23.89 20.66
N ALA A 203 -0.88 24.81 21.62
CA ALA A 203 -1.99 24.89 22.59
C ALA A 203 -3.31 25.28 21.91
N ALA A 204 -3.27 26.04 20.82
CA ALA A 204 -4.45 26.44 20.06
C ALA A 204 -5.06 25.32 19.19
N VAL A 205 -4.41 24.16 19.08
CA VAL A 205 -4.89 23.04 18.27
C VAL A 205 -6.08 22.37 18.97
N PRO A 206 -7.29 22.36 18.37
CA PRO A 206 -8.48 21.79 18.99
C PRO A 206 -8.29 20.33 19.39
N ILE A 207 -8.91 19.94 20.50
CA ILE A 207 -8.97 18.54 20.92
C ILE A 207 -10.06 17.86 20.09
N VAL A 208 -9.64 16.96 19.20
CA VAL A 208 -10.59 16.03 18.57
C VAL A 208 -10.78 14.89 19.55
N ALA A 209 -11.87 14.96 20.31
CA ALA A 209 -12.23 13.91 21.24
C ALA A 209 -12.49 12.62 20.45
N ASN A 210 -11.63 11.63 20.67
CA ASN A 210 -11.86 10.28 20.18
C ASN A 210 -12.43 9.49 21.35
N TRP A 211 -13.72 9.71 21.61
CA TRP A 211 -14.56 8.80 22.40
C TRP A 211 -14.68 7.51 21.61
N SER A 212 -13.57 6.78 21.55
CA SER A 212 -13.63 5.38 21.20
C SER A 212 -14.46 4.78 22.31
N MET A 213 -15.74 4.49 22.02
CA MET A 213 -16.40 3.31 22.56
C MET A 213 -15.54 2.12 22.13
N SER A 214 -14.35 1.99 22.73
CA SER A 214 -13.50 0.83 22.57
C SER A 214 -14.28 -0.26 23.28
N SER A 215 -15.15 -0.92 22.52
CA SER A 215 -15.19 -2.36 22.65
C SER A 215 -13.72 -2.78 22.60
N ILE A 216 -13.18 -3.13 23.77
CA ILE A 216 -11.91 -3.83 23.85
C ILE A 216 -12.04 -4.91 22.78
N PRO A 217 -11.16 -4.96 21.77
CA PRO A 217 -11.29 -5.95 20.71
C PRO A 217 -11.46 -7.29 21.39
N ARG A 218 -12.67 -7.88 21.24
CA ARG A 218 -13.02 -9.11 21.94
C ARG A 218 -11.93 -10.11 21.54
N ALA A 219 -11.16 -10.58 22.51
CA ALA A 219 -10.10 -11.54 22.24
C ALA A 219 -10.71 -12.68 21.43
N ILE A 220 -10.09 -13.03 20.30
CA ILE A 220 -10.59 -14.12 19.46
C ILE A 220 -10.49 -15.38 20.32
N GLY A 221 -11.64 -16.01 20.61
CA GLY A 221 -11.68 -17.22 21.42
C GLY A 221 -10.87 -18.33 20.77
N ALA A 222 -10.31 -19.24 21.57
CA ALA A 222 -9.48 -20.35 21.08
C ALA A 222 -10.19 -21.15 19.97
N ASP A 223 -11.50 -21.36 20.08
CA ASP A 223 -12.30 -22.07 19.07
C ASP A 223 -12.36 -21.33 17.73
N GLN A 224 -12.43 -20.00 17.75
CA GLN A 224 -12.44 -19.18 16.54
C GLN A 224 -11.08 -19.26 15.83
N VAL A 225 -9.98 -19.24 16.59
CA VAL A 225 -8.64 -19.45 16.05
C VAL A 225 -8.52 -20.85 15.45
N ARG A 226 -9.01 -21.91 16.13
CA ARG A 226 -9.00 -23.27 15.58
C ARG A 226 -9.78 -23.37 14.28
N ARG A 227 -10.98 -22.79 14.21
CA ARG A 227 -11.80 -22.75 12.99
C ARG A 227 -11.08 -22.03 11.85
N LEU A 228 -10.48 -20.88 12.13
CA LEU A 228 -9.70 -20.12 11.14
C LEU A 228 -8.47 -20.88 10.65
N LEU A 229 -7.78 -21.60 11.51
CA LEU A 229 -6.65 -22.43 11.11
C LEU A 229 -7.09 -23.62 10.26
N ALA A 230 -8.28 -24.19 10.56
CA ALA A 230 -8.85 -25.32 9.83
C ALA A 230 -9.40 -24.95 8.45
N SER A 231 -9.85 -23.71 8.24
CA SER A 231 -10.36 -23.25 6.94
C SER A 231 -9.26 -23.00 5.89
N ILE A 232 -7.99 -22.91 6.30
CA ILE A 232 -6.89 -22.61 5.39
C ILE A 232 -6.43 -23.87 4.65
N ASP A 233 -6.59 -23.88 3.32
CA ASP A 233 -6.13 -24.98 2.46
C ASP A 233 -4.60 -25.04 2.35
N ARG A 234 -4.01 -25.95 3.14
CA ARG A 234 -2.56 -26.18 3.18
C ARG A 234 -2.00 -26.97 2.00
N SER A 235 -2.83 -27.42 1.05
CA SER A 235 -2.33 -28.06 -0.17
C SER A 235 -1.64 -27.04 -1.08
N THR A 236 -2.09 -25.78 -1.04
CA THR A 236 -1.55 -24.69 -1.88
C THR A 236 -0.37 -23.98 -1.23
N ALA A 237 0.54 -23.46 -2.05
CA ALA A 237 1.66 -22.63 -1.58
C ALA A 237 1.19 -21.37 -0.81
N ILE A 238 0.07 -20.77 -1.24
CA ILE A 238 -0.54 -19.61 -0.58
C ILE A 238 -1.11 -20.01 0.77
N GLY A 239 -1.86 -21.11 0.86
CA GLY A 239 -2.43 -21.53 2.13
C GLY A 239 -1.39 -22.00 3.13
N ARG A 240 -0.29 -22.64 2.72
CA ARG A 240 0.85 -22.92 3.64
C ARG A 240 1.44 -21.64 4.22
N ARG A 241 1.61 -20.60 3.38
CA ARG A 241 2.07 -19.29 3.82
C ARG A 241 1.10 -18.68 4.84
N ASP A 242 -0.18 -18.67 4.49
CA ASP A 242 -1.22 -18.01 5.26
C ASP A 242 -1.45 -18.73 6.60
N TYR A 243 -1.41 -20.06 6.62
CA TYR A 243 -1.42 -20.89 7.83
C TYR A 243 -0.24 -20.57 8.76
N ALA A 244 0.99 -20.53 8.22
CA ALA A 244 2.19 -20.19 8.98
C ALA A 244 2.13 -18.75 9.55
N ILE A 245 1.55 -17.79 8.81
CA ILE A 245 1.32 -16.43 9.31
C ILE A 245 0.31 -16.44 10.46
N VAL A 246 -0.84 -17.10 10.29
CA VAL A 246 -1.91 -17.08 11.31
C VAL A 246 -1.48 -17.80 12.59
N ILE A 247 -0.79 -18.93 12.50
CA ILE A 247 -0.31 -19.66 13.68
C ILE A 247 0.74 -18.84 14.47
N LEU A 248 1.62 -18.09 13.78
CA LEU A 248 2.56 -17.16 14.43
C LEU A 248 1.83 -16.05 15.20
N LEU A 249 0.81 -15.45 14.59
CA LEU A 249 0.01 -14.41 15.24
C LEU A 249 -0.74 -14.96 16.46
N ALA A 250 -1.30 -16.17 16.34
CA ALA A 250 -2.13 -16.77 17.38
C ALA A 250 -1.33 -17.34 18.56
N ARG A 251 -0.22 -18.04 18.30
CA ARG A 251 0.55 -18.76 19.33
C ARG A 251 1.62 -17.89 19.99
N LEU A 252 2.26 -17.01 19.23
CA LEU A 252 3.35 -16.15 19.72
C LEU A 252 2.92 -14.70 19.93
N GLY A 253 1.67 -14.34 19.62
CA GLY A 253 1.14 -12.99 19.83
C GLY A 253 1.86 -11.91 19.02
N LEU A 254 2.56 -12.31 17.96
CA LEU A 254 3.35 -11.39 17.15
C LEU A 254 2.44 -10.35 16.50
N ARG A 255 2.93 -9.12 16.40
CA ARG A 255 2.25 -8.08 15.62
C ARG A 255 2.43 -8.37 14.13
N SER A 256 1.47 -7.94 13.32
CA SER A 256 1.59 -8.03 11.86
C SER A 256 2.88 -7.40 11.32
N GLY A 257 3.39 -6.33 11.94
CA GLY A 257 4.66 -5.73 11.52
C GLY A 257 5.87 -6.63 11.77
N GLU A 258 5.85 -7.35 12.88
CA GLU A 258 6.89 -8.28 13.31
C GLU A 258 6.91 -9.49 12.38
N VAL A 259 5.74 -10.08 12.09
CA VAL A 259 5.62 -11.20 11.14
C VAL A 259 6.03 -10.78 9.72
N ALA A 260 5.62 -9.60 9.25
CA ALA A 260 6.02 -9.10 7.93
C ALA A 260 7.53 -8.87 7.81
N GLY A 261 8.16 -8.50 8.93
CA GLY A 261 9.59 -8.20 9.03
C GLY A 261 10.47 -9.40 9.31
N LEU A 262 9.92 -10.59 9.59
CA LEU A 262 10.72 -11.75 9.97
C LEU A 262 11.66 -12.19 8.84
N GLU A 263 12.94 -12.36 9.16
CA GLU A 263 13.98 -12.85 8.25
C GLU A 263 14.40 -14.29 8.61
N LEU A 264 15.03 -14.99 7.66
CA LEU A 264 15.48 -16.37 7.85
C LEU A 264 16.52 -16.48 8.98
N ASP A 265 17.35 -15.44 9.17
CA ASP A 265 18.35 -15.37 10.26
C ASP A 265 17.74 -15.07 11.62
N ASP A 266 16.49 -14.62 11.66
CA ASP A 266 15.81 -14.36 12.90
C ASP A 266 15.32 -15.68 13.55
N ILE A 267 15.48 -16.84 12.90
CA ILE A 267 15.04 -18.15 13.41
C ILE A 267 16.25 -19.02 13.73
N ASP A 268 16.44 -19.34 15.02
CA ASP A 268 17.39 -20.33 15.48
C ASP A 268 16.68 -21.68 15.66
N TRP A 269 16.85 -22.56 14.67
CA TRP A 269 16.28 -23.90 14.68
C TRP A 269 16.92 -24.83 15.70
N LYS A 270 18.19 -24.60 16.09
CA LYS A 270 18.90 -25.43 17.06
C LYS A 270 18.48 -25.08 18.48
N ALA A 271 18.42 -23.79 18.79
CA ALA A 271 17.95 -23.31 20.08
C ALA A 271 16.42 -23.34 20.21
N GLY A 272 15.69 -23.53 19.10
CA GLY A 272 14.22 -23.46 19.09
C GLY A 272 13.73 -22.07 19.46
N GLN A 273 14.32 -21.03 18.89
CA GLN A 273 14.01 -19.63 19.22
C GLN A 273 13.76 -18.79 17.97
N VAL A 274 12.95 -17.73 18.14
CA VAL A 274 12.72 -16.71 17.11
C VAL A 274 12.99 -15.32 17.68
N SER A 275 13.84 -14.56 17.00
CA SER A 275 14.21 -13.19 17.35
C SER A 275 13.27 -12.20 16.68
N VAL A 276 12.52 -11.43 17.48
CA VAL A 276 11.55 -10.47 16.98
C VAL A 276 12.04 -9.05 17.20
N ARG A 277 11.96 -8.22 16.15
CA ARG A 277 12.28 -6.79 16.21
C ARG A 277 11.09 -5.98 16.73
N GLY A 278 11.21 -5.52 17.96
CA GLY A 278 10.24 -4.65 18.63
C GLY A 278 10.36 -3.18 18.23
N LYS A 279 9.50 -2.35 18.85
CA LYS A 279 9.54 -0.89 18.69
C LYS A 279 10.91 -0.36 19.16
N CYS A 280 11.47 0.59 18.40
CA CYS A 280 12.81 1.18 18.64
C CYS A 280 13.99 0.22 18.39
N GLY A 281 13.80 -0.88 17.66
CA GLY A 281 14.92 -1.74 17.22
C GLY A 281 15.41 -2.74 18.26
N ARG A 282 14.78 -2.81 19.44
CA ARG A 282 15.05 -3.85 20.44
C ARG A 282 14.70 -5.22 19.87
N ARG A 283 15.56 -6.20 20.09
CA ARG A 283 15.31 -7.60 19.73
C ARG A 283 14.87 -8.38 20.96
N THR A 284 13.87 -9.23 20.79
CA THR A 284 13.39 -10.13 21.85
C THR A 284 13.38 -11.54 21.30
N ALA A 285 14.11 -12.45 21.94
CA ALA A 285 14.05 -13.86 21.63
C ALA A 285 12.81 -14.48 22.29
N LEU A 286 12.03 -15.22 21.51
CA LEU A 286 10.87 -15.97 21.98
C LEU A 286 11.10 -17.46 21.69
N PRO A 287 10.59 -18.36 22.56
CA PRO A 287 10.60 -19.78 22.23
C PRO A 287 9.81 -20.02 20.95
N LEU A 288 10.24 -20.97 20.14
CA LEU A 288 9.57 -21.42 18.92
C LEU A 288 8.90 -22.77 19.19
N PRO A 289 7.58 -22.79 19.48
CA PRO A 289 6.85 -24.03 19.68
C PRO A 289 6.96 -24.98 18.47
N PRO A 290 7.04 -26.30 18.68
CA PRO A 290 7.21 -27.27 17.58
C PRO A 290 6.12 -27.19 16.50
N ASP A 291 4.88 -26.89 16.88
CA ASP A 291 3.76 -26.72 15.95
C ASP A 291 3.95 -25.49 15.03
N VAL A 292 4.42 -24.38 15.60
CA VAL A 292 4.75 -23.16 14.86
C VAL A 292 5.97 -23.38 13.97
N GLY A 293 7.03 -24.00 14.50
CA GLY A 293 8.24 -24.34 13.76
C GLY A 293 7.94 -25.24 12.56
N LYS A 294 7.10 -26.28 12.75
CA LYS A 294 6.66 -27.17 11.68
C LYS A 294 5.89 -26.43 10.60
N ALA A 295 4.98 -25.51 10.97
CA ALA A 295 4.23 -24.72 10.00
C ALA A 295 5.15 -23.81 9.16
N ILE A 296 6.14 -23.18 9.78
CA ILE A 296 7.13 -22.37 9.07
C ILE A 296 7.97 -23.24 8.15
N ALA A 297 8.51 -24.37 8.65
CA ALA A 297 9.33 -25.28 7.86
C ALA A 297 8.57 -25.84 6.64
N ASP A 298 7.30 -26.19 6.81
CA ASP A 298 6.41 -26.66 5.75
C ASP A 298 6.23 -25.60 4.64
N TYR A 299 6.01 -24.34 5.02
CA TYR A 299 5.99 -23.23 4.07
C TYR A 299 7.36 -23.04 3.39
N LEU A 300 8.46 -23.02 4.14
CA LEU A 300 9.80 -22.79 3.59
C LEU A 300 10.20 -23.87 2.56
N ARG A 301 9.82 -25.13 2.80
CA ARG A 301 10.16 -26.27 1.92
C ARG A 301 9.22 -26.41 0.72
N HIS A 302 7.92 -26.20 0.92
CA HIS A 302 6.90 -26.58 -0.08
C HIS A 302 6.08 -25.41 -0.63
N GLY A 303 6.09 -24.25 0.02
CA GLY A 303 5.28 -23.09 -0.38
C GLY A 303 6.06 -21.83 -0.77
N ARG A 304 7.31 -21.69 -0.31
CA ARG A 304 8.11 -20.49 -0.53
C ARG A 304 8.74 -20.50 -1.92
N PRO A 305 8.43 -19.53 -2.80
CA PRO A 305 9.08 -19.44 -4.10
C PRO A 305 10.58 -19.15 -3.95
N ARG A 306 11.39 -19.63 -4.92
CA ARG A 306 12.81 -19.28 -5.00
C ARG A 306 12.97 -17.76 -5.17
N SER A 307 13.74 -17.15 -4.28
CA SER A 307 13.94 -15.70 -4.24
C SER A 307 15.23 -15.38 -3.48
N THR A 308 15.89 -14.28 -3.85
CA THR A 308 17.07 -13.73 -3.16
C THR A 308 16.72 -13.01 -1.85
N SER A 309 15.45 -12.74 -1.60
CA SER A 309 14.99 -12.08 -0.38
C SER A 309 15.25 -12.96 0.86
N ARG A 310 15.81 -12.39 1.93
CA ARG A 310 15.98 -13.08 3.24
C ARG A 310 14.71 -13.09 4.10
N ARG A 311 13.64 -12.43 3.69
CA ARG A 311 12.35 -12.45 4.40
C ARG A 311 11.76 -13.86 4.39
N VAL A 312 11.22 -14.29 5.53
CA VAL A 312 10.52 -15.58 5.65
C VAL A 312 9.33 -15.58 4.70
N PHE A 313 8.40 -14.63 4.88
CA PHE A 313 7.16 -14.56 4.11
C PHE A 313 7.25 -13.68 2.87
N LEU A 314 6.85 -14.23 1.73
CA LEU A 314 6.89 -13.55 0.43
C LEU A 314 5.50 -13.34 -0.15
N ARG A 315 5.39 -12.32 -1.02
CA ARG A 315 4.21 -12.10 -1.85
C ARG A 315 4.05 -13.25 -2.85
N SER A 316 2.80 -13.66 -3.08
CA SER A 316 2.46 -14.71 -4.06
C SER A 316 2.35 -14.20 -5.49
N LYS A 317 2.24 -12.88 -5.68
CA LYS A 317 2.22 -12.22 -6.99
C LYS A 317 3.50 -11.40 -7.17
N ALA A 318 4.02 -11.40 -8.39
CA ALA A 318 5.20 -10.63 -8.76
C ALA A 318 5.06 -9.12 -8.41
N PRO A 319 6.16 -8.44 -8.03
CA PRO A 319 7.48 -9.02 -7.78
C PRO A 319 7.51 -9.86 -6.50
N ILE A 320 8.16 -11.03 -6.56
CA ILE A 320 8.30 -11.96 -5.44
C ILE A 320 9.33 -11.40 -4.45
N ARG A 321 8.83 -10.68 -3.45
CA ARG A 321 9.60 -10.07 -2.37
C ARG A 321 8.83 -10.13 -1.07
N GLY A 322 9.49 -9.77 0.03
CA GLY A 322 8.84 -9.66 1.34
C GLY A 322 7.65 -8.69 1.36
N PHE A 323 6.82 -8.83 2.37
CA PHE A 323 5.72 -7.89 2.59
C PHE A 323 6.24 -6.49 2.88
N LEU A 324 5.65 -5.49 2.21
CA LEU A 324 6.04 -4.08 2.36
C LEU A 324 5.44 -3.40 3.61
N GLY A 325 4.54 -4.07 4.32
CA GLY A 325 3.93 -3.52 5.51
C GLY A 325 2.78 -4.35 6.09
N GLN A 326 2.33 -3.92 7.27
CA GLN A 326 1.34 -4.57 8.14
C GLN A 326 0.00 -4.86 7.44
N CYS A 327 -0.40 -4.00 6.49
CA CYS A 327 -1.67 -4.13 5.77
C CYS A 327 -1.75 -5.40 4.90
N ALA A 328 -0.62 -5.94 4.46
CA ALA A 328 -0.60 -7.15 3.64
C ALA A 328 -0.97 -8.42 4.44
N ILE A 329 -0.63 -8.45 5.73
CA ILE A 329 -1.05 -9.53 6.62
C ILE A 329 -2.53 -9.41 6.95
N GLY A 330 -3.05 -8.19 7.10
CA GLY A 330 -4.49 -7.96 7.26
C GLY A 330 -5.34 -8.40 6.06
N SER A 331 -4.77 -8.50 4.84
CA SER A 331 -5.47 -9.17 3.73
C SER A 331 -5.46 -10.69 3.87
N VAL A 332 -4.39 -11.31 4.35
CA VAL A 332 -4.31 -12.77 4.54
C VAL A 332 -5.39 -13.25 5.52
N ILE A 333 -5.52 -12.58 6.67
CA ILE A 333 -6.51 -12.94 7.69
C ILE A 333 -7.95 -12.84 7.12
N ARG A 334 -8.23 -11.83 6.28
CA ARG A 334 -9.57 -11.67 5.68
C ARG A 334 -9.92 -12.75 4.67
N HIS A 335 -8.94 -13.27 3.92
CA HIS A 335 -9.20 -14.35 2.95
C HIS A 335 -9.32 -15.71 3.63
N GLY A 336 -8.65 -15.95 4.77
CA GLY A 336 -8.80 -17.22 5.51
C GLY A 336 -10.10 -17.31 6.34
N ALA A 337 -10.71 -16.17 6.67
CA ALA A 337 -11.96 -16.07 7.42
C ALA A 337 -13.23 -16.03 6.53
N SER A 338 -13.07 -16.05 5.20
CA SER A 338 -14.15 -16.19 4.22
C SER A 338 -14.22 -17.64 3.77
#